data_AF-A0A177JTM2-F1
#
_entry.id   AF-A0A177JTM2-F1
#
_cell.length_a   1.000
_cell.length_b   1.000
_cell.length_c   1.000
_cell.angle_alpha   90.00
_cell.angle_beta   90.00
_cell.angle_gamma   90.00
#
_symmetry.space_group_name_H-M   'P 1'
#
loop_
_entity.id
_entity.type
_entity.pdbx_description
1 polymer ?
#
loop_
_entity_poly.entity_id
_entity_poly.type
_entity_poly.pdbx_seq_one_letter_code
_entity_poly.pdbx_strand_id
1 'polypeptide(L)'
;MPRCGVYLFSEDSDYLYVGRTDRLRDRHREHWSGKANDAPFAFKLARHDTGHVTKGGPTRKALEADPVFAAAFVAAKDRVSKMQFRWVEESDPNRQCLLEIYATVVLDARYNDFINH
;
A
#
# COMPACT_ATOMS: atom_id res chain seq x y z
N MET A 1 -5.95 -13.11 -12.81
CA MET A 1 -4.86 -12.47 -12.04
C MET A 1 -3.65 -13.39 -12.07
N PRO A 2 -2.47 -12.92 -12.53
CA PRO A 2 -1.25 -13.72 -12.60
C PRO A 2 -0.70 -14.03 -11.20
N ARG A 3 0.29 -14.93 -11.12
CA ARG A 3 0.92 -15.30 -9.84
C ARG A 3 1.71 -14.14 -9.25
N CYS A 4 2.50 -13.45 -10.06
CA CYS A 4 3.46 -12.45 -9.64
C CYS A 4 3.44 -11.23 -10.57
N GLY A 5 3.95 -10.10 -10.09
CA GLY A 5 4.05 -8.88 -10.89
C GLY A 5 3.99 -7.60 -10.06
N VAL A 6 3.71 -6.51 -10.77
CA VAL A 6 3.52 -5.16 -10.21
C VAL A 6 2.04 -4.81 -10.26
N TYR A 7 1.54 -4.17 -9.22
CA TYR A 7 0.15 -3.76 -9.08
C TYR A 7 0.04 -2.29 -8.68
N LEU A 8 -1.13 -1.73 -8.94
CA LEU A 8 -1.50 -0.34 -8.68
C LEU A 8 -2.89 -0.30 -8.03
N PHE A 9 -2.99 0.41 -6.92
CA PHE A 9 -4.25 0.90 -6.37
C PHE A 9 -4.50 2.34 -6.83
N SER A 10 -5.72 2.60 -7.29
CA SER A 10 -6.17 3.93 -7.71
C SER A 10 -7.63 4.19 -7.34
N GLU A 11 -7.97 5.47 -7.24
CA GLU A 11 -9.34 5.97 -7.12
C GLU A 11 -9.56 6.97 -8.25
N ASP A 12 -10.55 6.73 -9.11
CA ASP A 12 -10.81 7.54 -10.31
C ASP A 12 -9.53 7.78 -11.16
N SER A 13 -9.06 9.03 -11.22
CA SER A 13 -7.85 9.43 -11.95
C SER A 13 -6.61 9.56 -11.06
N ASP A 14 -6.73 9.29 -9.76
CA ASP A 14 -5.65 9.39 -8.79
C ASP A 14 -4.91 8.05 -8.64
N TYR A 15 -3.62 8.04 -8.96
CA TYR A 15 -2.72 6.92 -8.74
C TYR A 15 -2.17 6.97 -7.31
N LEU A 16 -2.49 5.97 -6.50
CA LEU A 16 -2.27 6.06 -5.06
C LEU A 16 -1.09 5.24 -4.59
N TYR A 17 -1.03 3.96 -4.97
CA TYR A 17 -0.01 3.06 -4.45
C TYR A 17 0.38 1.99 -5.46
N VAL A 18 1.67 1.91 -5.77
CA VAL A 18 2.30 0.85 -6.56
C VAL A 18 3.00 -0.12 -5.61
N GLY A 19 2.89 -1.42 -5.90
CA GLY A 19 3.66 -2.43 -5.19
C GLY A 19 4.00 -3.62 -6.08
N ARG A 20 4.92 -4.47 -5.63
CA ARG A 20 5.22 -5.77 -6.25
C ARG A 20 5.03 -6.96 -5.33
N THR A 21 4.91 -8.15 -5.92
CA THR A 21 4.76 -9.42 -5.17
C THR A 21 4.93 -10.64 -6.06
N ASP A 22 5.27 -11.76 -5.45
CA ASP A 22 5.28 -13.10 -6.01
C ASP A 22 3.96 -13.88 -5.79
N ARG A 23 2.98 -13.28 -5.10
CA ARG A 23 1.68 -13.86 -4.71
C ARG A 23 0.54 -12.85 -4.86
N LEU A 24 0.30 -12.38 -6.07
CA LEU A 24 -0.55 -11.24 -6.40
C LEU A 24 -1.99 -11.33 -5.83
N ARG A 25 -2.62 -12.51 -5.91
CA ARG A 25 -3.97 -12.74 -5.37
C ARG A 25 -4.03 -12.60 -3.85
N ASP A 26 -3.07 -13.19 -3.14
CA ASP A 26 -3.01 -13.09 -1.69
C ASP A 26 -2.67 -11.66 -1.28
N ARG A 27 -1.71 -11.03 -1.97
CA ARG A 27 -1.28 -9.67 -1.68
C ARG A 27 -2.42 -8.66 -1.79
N HIS A 28 -3.28 -8.81 -2.82
CA HIS A 28 -4.48 -8.00 -2.96
C HIS A 28 -5.39 -8.12 -1.74
N ARG A 29 -5.66 -9.34 -1.29
CA ARG A 29 -6.51 -9.62 -0.13
C ARG A 29 -5.88 -9.08 1.16
N GLU A 30 -4.58 -9.29 1.35
CA GLU A 30 -3.81 -8.84 2.51
C GLU A 30 -3.95 -7.32 2.75
N HIS A 31 -4.03 -6.51 1.69
CA HIS A 31 -4.14 -5.05 1.80
C HIS A 31 -5.45 -4.53 2.44
N TRP A 32 -6.51 -5.34 2.49
CA TRP A 32 -7.79 -4.95 3.12
C TRP A 32 -8.30 -5.93 4.16
N SER A 33 -7.90 -7.20 4.13
CA SER A 33 -8.31 -8.20 5.13
C SER A 33 -7.22 -8.47 6.18
N GLY A 34 -6.00 -8.01 5.93
CA GLY A 34 -4.83 -8.31 6.75
C GLY A 34 -4.75 -7.55 8.07
N LYS A 35 -3.77 -7.95 8.89
CA LYS A 35 -3.33 -7.17 10.05
C LYS A 35 -2.44 -6.01 9.59
N ALA A 36 -2.00 -5.14 10.48
CA ALA A 36 -1.21 -3.97 10.09
C ALA A 36 0.08 -4.30 9.33
N ASN A 37 0.70 -5.47 9.59
CA ASN A 37 1.90 -5.91 8.86
C ASN A 37 1.59 -6.40 7.44
N ASP A 38 0.39 -6.94 7.22
CA ASP A 38 -0.04 -7.51 5.94
C ASP A 38 -0.67 -6.44 5.04
N ALA A 39 -1.18 -5.35 5.63
CA ALA A 39 -1.85 -4.25 4.95
C ALA A 39 -1.06 -2.93 5.00
N PRO A 40 0.17 -2.86 4.44
CA PRO A 40 1.01 -1.68 4.57
C PRO A 40 0.41 -0.44 3.91
N PHE A 41 -0.38 -0.58 2.85
CA PHE A 41 -1.00 0.58 2.21
C PHE A 41 -2.13 1.17 3.06
N ALA A 42 -3.06 0.34 3.54
CA ALA A 42 -4.10 0.79 4.47
C ALA A 42 -3.51 1.41 5.75
N PHE A 43 -2.39 0.87 6.25
CA PHE A 43 -1.70 1.45 7.40
C PHE A 43 -1.06 2.80 7.07
N LYS A 44 -0.51 2.96 5.86
CA LYS A 44 0.02 4.25 5.38
C LYS A 44 -1.10 5.29 5.29
N LEU A 45 -2.26 4.95 4.73
CA LEU A 45 -3.44 5.84 4.72
C LEU A 45 -3.85 6.26 6.13
N ALA A 46 -3.96 5.32 7.06
CA ALA A 46 -4.31 5.62 8.45
C ALA A 46 -3.31 6.60 9.11
N ARG A 47 -2.01 6.48 8.81
CA ARG A 47 -1.00 7.45 9.27
C ARG A 47 -1.22 8.84 8.70
N HIS A 48 -1.55 8.96 7.41
CA HIS A 48 -1.87 10.25 6.82
C HIS A 48 -3.11 10.88 7.47
N ASP A 49 -4.18 10.09 7.64
CA ASP A 49 -5.45 10.56 8.17
C ASP A 49 -5.36 10.97 9.66
N THR A 50 -4.42 10.38 10.41
CA THR A 50 -4.18 10.68 11.84
C THR A 50 -2.97 11.57 12.11
N GLY A 51 -2.29 12.04 11.06
CA GLY A 51 -1.12 12.92 11.21
C GLY A 51 0.17 12.23 11.69
N HIS A 52 0.23 10.89 11.71
CA HIS A 52 1.39 10.10 12.11
C HIS A 52 2.35 9.77 10.96
N VAL A 53 2.67 10.77 10.13
CA VAL A 53 3.57 10.64 8.96
C VAL A 53 5.03 10.97 9.28
N THR A 54 5.32 11.50 10.47
CA THR A 54 6.65 11.97 10.85
C THR A 54 7.61 10.84 11.20
N LYS A 55 8.88 11.00 10.80
CA LYS A 55 10.00 10.14 11.20
C LYS A 55 10.17 10.17 12.73
N GLY A 56 10.41 9.01 13.35
CA GLY A 56 10.53 8.89 14.81
C GLY A 56 9.19 8.93 15.57
N GLY A 57 8.06 8.86 14.86
CA GLY A 57 6.74 8.76 15.47
C GLY A 57 6.49 7.43 16.21
N PRO A 58 5.28 7.24 16.76
CA PRO A 58 4.93 6.06 17.53
C PRO A 58 5.15 4.75 16.75
N THR A 59 5.55 3.70 17.46
CA THR A 59 5.72 2.37 16.86
C THR A 59 4.39 1.87 16.30
N ARG A 60 4.42 0.95 15.34
CA ARG A 60 3.21 0.34 14.78
C ARG A 60 2.30 -0.25 15.86
N LYS A 61 2.88 -0.95 16.86
CA LYS A 61 2.15 -1.50 18.00
C LYS A 61 1.49 -0.42 18.86
N ALA A 62 2.16 0.71 19.07
CA ALA A 62 1.59 1.84 19.81
C ALA A 62 0.42 2.47 19.06
N LEU A 63 0.54 2.63 17.74
CA LEU A 63 -0.54 3.12 16.88
C LEU A 63 -1.74 2.17 16.88
N GLU A 64 -1.53 0.85 16.77
CA GLU A 64 -2.63 -0.12 16.83
C GLU A 64 -3.38 -0.13 18.17
N ALA A 65 -2.73 0.30 19.26
CA ALA A 65 -3.35 0.41 20.57
C ALA A 65 -4.12 1.73 20.77
N ASP A 66 -3.88 2.74 19.93
CA ASP A 66 -4.64 4.00 19.93
C ASP A 66 -6.01 3.77 19.27
N PRO A 67 -7.14 3.97 19.98
CA PRO A 67 -8.47 3.79 19.43
C PRO A 67 -8.75 4.64 18.18
N VAL A 68 -8.21 5.86 18.11
CA VAL A 68 -8.40 6.77 16.97
C VAL A 68 -7.71 6.19 15.73
N PHE A 69 -6.47 5.75 15.90
CA PHE A 69 -5.71 5.12 14.82
C PHE A 69 -6.31 3.78 14.41
N ALA A 70 -6.74 2.95 15.37
CA ALA A 70 -7.39 1.68 15.09
C ALA A 70 -8.66 1.86 14.24
N ALA A 71 -9.49 2.87 14.55
CA ALA A 71 -10.66 3.22 13.75
C ALA A 71 -10.27 3.71 12.34
N ALA A 72 -9.28 4.60 12.24
CA ALA A 72 -8.76 5.07 10.95
C ALA A 72 -8.20 3.93 10.09
N PHE A 73 -7.52 2.95 10.70
CA PHE A 73 -7.00 1.78 10.01
C PHE A 73 -8.11 0.85 9.50
N VAL A 74 -9.19 0.67 10.25
CA VAL A 74 -10.37 -0.06 9.77
C VAL A 74 -11.01 0.65 8.57
N ALA A 75 -11.19 1.97 8.65
CA ALA A 75 -11.72 2.78 7.54
C ALA A 75 -10.81 2.72 6.30
N ALA A 76 -9.49 2.78 6.49
CA ALA A 76 -8.52 2.68 5.41
C ALA A 76 -8.57 1.31 4.71
N LYS A 77 -8.75 0.21 5.45
CA LYS A 77 -8.91 -1.13 4.86
C LYS A 77 -10.19 -1.24 4.02
N ASP A 78 -11.30 -0.68 4.52
CA ASP A 78 -12.55 -0.62 3.75
C ASP A 78 -12.39 0.19 2.46
N ARG A 79 -11.74 1.37 2.55
CA ARG A 79 -11.40 2.19 1.37
C ARG A 79 -10.57 1.40 0.35
N VAL A 80 -9.47 0.78 0.78
CA VAL A 80 -8.60 -0.02 -0.10
C VAL A 80 -9.35 -1.18 -0.77
N SER A 81 -10.32 -1.80 -0.09
CA SER A 81 -11.14 -2.87 -0.67
C SER A 81 -12.02 -2.42 -1.84
N LYS A 82 -12.30 -1.12 -1.94
CA LYS A 82 -13.14 -0.49 -2.97
C LYS A 82 -12.33 0.16 -4.09
N MET A 83 -11.00 0.25 -3.93
CA MET A 83 -10.13 0.87 -4.93
C MET A 83 -10.06 0.03 -6.20
N GLN A 84 -9.81 0.71 -7.32
CA GLN A 84 -9.45 0.04 -8.55
C GLN A 84 -8.09 -0.62 -8.38
N PHE A 85 -8.00 -1.86 -8.82
CA PHE A 85 -6.78 -2.64 -8.70
C PHE A 85 -6.35 -3.16 -10.07
N ARG A 86 -5.23 -2.64 -10.56
CA ARG A 86 -4.64 -2.97 -11.87
C ARG A 86 -3.30 -3.66 -11.66
N TRP A 87 -2.91 -4.52 -12.59
CA TRP A 87 -1.66 -5.26 -12.49
C TRP A 87 -1.07 -5.58 -13.85
N VAL A 88 0.23 -5.83 -13.84
CA VAL A 88 0.99 -6.38 -14.97
C VAL A 88 1.84 -7.54 -14.47
N GLU A 89 1.83 -8.65 -15.21
CA GLU A 89 2.66 -9.80 -14.91
C GLU A 89 4.13 -9.48 -15.24
N GLU A 90 5.01 -9.74 -14.28
CA GLU A 90 6.46 -9.73 -14.45
C GLU A 90 7.02 -10.74 -13.46
N SER A 91 7.73 -11.75 -13.95
CA SER A 91 8.17 -12.90 -13.15
C SER A 91 9.60 -12.79 -12.65
N ASP A 92 10.42 -11.94 -13.28
CA ASP A 92 11.78 -11.67 -12.84
C ASP A 92 11.78 -10.65 -11.68
N PRO A 93 12.33 -10.98 -10.50
CA PRO A 93 12.31 -10.09 -9.34
C PRO A 93 13.03 -8.76 -9.55
N ASN A 94 14.07 -8.71 -10.38
CA ASN A 94 14.80 -7.48 -10.66
C ASN A 94 13.98 -6.57 -11.58
N ARG A 95 13.34 -7.14 -12.61
CA ARG A 95 12.42 -6.40 -13.48
C ARG A 95 11.19 -5.92 -12.73
N GLN A 96 10.63 -6.72 -11.82
CA GLN A 96 9.56 -6.25 -10.93
C GLN A 96 9.97 -5.03 -10.11
N CYS A 97 11.19 -5.04 -9.54
CA CYS A 97 11.73 -3.92 -8.78
C CYS A 97 11.83 -2.66 -9.66
N LEU A 98 12.44 -2.79 -10.85
CA LEU A 98 12.58 -1.68 -11.78
C LEU A 98 11.22 -1.15 -12.25
N LEU A 99 10.26 -2.02 -12.51
CA LEU A 99 8.92 -1.65 -12.96
C LEU A 99 8.10 -1.00 -11.84
N GLU A 100 8.23 -1.44 -10.59
CA GLU A 100 7.63 -0.80 -9.42
C GLU A 100 8.11 0.66 -9.27
N ILE A 101 9.43 0.88 -9.40
CA ILE A 101 10.04 2.22 -9.37
C ILE A 101 9.56 3.06 -10.55
N TYR A 102 9.65 2.52 -11.77
CA TYR A 102 9.22 3.22 -12.99
C TYR A 102 7.75 3.65 -12.91
N ALA A 103 6.85 2.72 -12.56
CA ALA A 103 5.43 3.01 -12.44
C ALA A 103 5.14 4.02 -11.32
N THR A 104 5.85 3.95 -10.19
CA THR A 104 5.76 4.95 -9.12
C THR A 104 6.06 6.35 -9.64
N VAL A 105 7.17 6.51 -10.37
CA VAL A 105 7.64 7.81 -10.87
C VAL A 105 6.73 8.35 -11.97
N VAL A 106 6.39 7.52 -12.97
CA VAL A 106 5.61 7.96 -14.13
C VAL A 106 4.16 8.27 -13.77
N LEU A 107 3.58 7.56 -12.80
CA LEU A 107 2.22 7.79 -12.34
C LEU A 107 2.12 8.83 -11.23
N ASP A 108 3.25 9.37 -10.73
CA ASP A 108 3.30 10.23 -9.54
C ASP A 108 2.48 9.62 -8.38
N ALA A 109 2.73 8.34 -8.09
CA ALA A 109 1.91 7.56 -7.16
C ALA A 109 2.01 8.14 -5.74
N ARG A 110 0.93 8.79 -5.30
CA ARG A 110 0.92 9.72 -4.14
C ARG A 110 1.51 9.15 -2.84
N TYR A 111 1.30 7.86 -2.59
CA TYR A 111 1.70 7.21 -1.35
C TYR A 111 2.90 6.27 -1.51
N ASN A 112 3.61 6.35 -2.63
CA ASN A 112 4.94 5.75 -2.75
C ASN A 112 5.98 6.85 -2.48
N ASP A 113 6.84 6.61 -1.51
CA ASP A 113 7.98 7.48 -1.22
C ASP A 113 9.23 6.62 -1.09
N PHE A 114 10.34 7.10 -1.65
CA PHE A 114 11.67 6.48 -1.54
C PHE A 114 12.61 7.34 -0.69
N ILE A 115 12.05 8.17 0.19
CA ILE A 115 12.85 9.04 1.06
C ILE A 115 13.59 8.15 2.06
N ASN A 116 14.92 8.19 2.03
CA ASN A 116 15.76 7.35 2.87
C ASN A 116 15.50 7.59 4.37
N HIS A 117 15.29 6.48 5.09
CA HIS A 117 15.19 6.43 6.55
C HIS A 117 16.55 6.53 7.24
#